data_AF-A0A1J6W2F3-F1
#
_entry.id   AF-A0A1J6W2F3-F1
#
_cell.length_a   1.000
_cell.length_b   1.000
_cell.length_c   1.000
_cell.angle_alpha   90.00
_cell.angle_beta   90.00
_cell.angle_gamma   90.00
#
_symmetry.space_group_name_H-M   'P 1'
#
loop_
_entity.id
_entity.type
_entity.pdbx_description
1 polymer ?
#
loop_
_entity_poly.entity_id
_entity_poly.type
_entity_poly.pdbx_seq_one_letter_code
_entity_poly.pdbx_strand_id
1 'polypeptide(L)' 'MILQSDPWEVHPPPLNKGIHLYLDYLKEDSDLLVYIQEHREVQITELVSDLMMKFKEYGLGDTQYSEIIKTYRRNL' A
#
# COMPACT_ATOMS: atom_id res chain seq x y z
N MET A 1 -29.06 20.58 -19.73
CA MET A 1 -27.60 20.58 -19.61
C MET A 1 -27.22 19.28 -18.92
N ILE A 2 -26.72 18.29 -19.66
CA ILE A 2 -26.24 17.04 -19.06
C ILE A 2 -24.81 17.34 -18.62
N LEU A 3 -24.56 17.35 -17.31
CA LEU A 3 -23.21 17.35 -16.77
C LEU A 3 -22.61 15.99 -17.15
N GLN A 4 -21.82 15.96 -18.22
CA GLN A 4 -20.90 14.84 -18.44
C GLN A 4 -19.83 14.97 -17.35
N SER A 5 -20.02 14.24 -16.26
CA SER A 5 -18.94 13.96 -15.31
C SER A 5 -17.88 13.15 -16.05
N ASP A 6 -16.60 13.47 -15.81
CA ASP A 6 -15.46 12.74 -16.35
C ASP A 6 -15.68 11.23 -16.07
N PRO A 7 -15.58 10.31 -17.06
CA PRO A 7 -15.79 8.87 -16.81
C PRO A 7 -14.84 8.27 -15.76
N TRP A 8 -13.81 9.02 -15.38
CA TRP A 8 -12.80 8.66 -14.39
C TRP A 8 -13.02 9.30 -13.01
N GLU A 9 -14.06 10.10 -12.83
CA GLU A 9 -14.38 10.71 -11.53
C GLU A 9 -15.02 9.66 -10.61
N VAL A 10 -14.16 8.85 -9.99
CA VAL A 10 -14.60 7.79 -9.08
C VAL A 10 -15.10 8.42 -7.78
N HIS A 11 -16.40 8.38 -7.59
CA HIS A 11 -17.05 8.69 -6.32
C HIS A 11 -17.41 7.40 -5.58
N PRO A 12 -17.33 7.39 -4.24
CA PRO A 12 -16.98 8.52 -3.36
C PRO A 12 -15.45 8.74 -3.24
N PRO A 13 -14.98 9.91 -2.77
CA PRO A 13 -13.54 10.20 -2.63
C PRO A 13 -12.69 9.12 -1.91
N PRO A 14 -13.19 8.42 -0.86
CA PRO A 14 -12.45 7.33 -0.24
C PRO A 14 -12.17 6.16 -1.19
N LEU A 15 -13.09 5.86 -2.11
CA LEU A 15 -12.88 4.80 -3.11
C LEU A 15 -11.76 5.19 -4.07
N ASN A 16 -11.76 6.45 -4.53
CA ASN A 16 -10.69 6.96 -5.37
C ASN A 16 -9.32 6.92 -4.66
N LYS A 17 -9.28 7.32 -3.38
CA LYS A 17 -8.07 7.20 -2.55
C LYS A 17 -7.60 5.75 -2.42
N GLY A 18 -8.51 4.81 -2.17
CA GLY A 18 -8.19 3.38 -2.10
C GLY A 18 -7.61 2.84 -3.39
N ILE A 19 -8.17 3.21 -4.55
CA ILE A 19 -7.64 2.84 -5.88
C ILE A 19 -6.23 3.40 -6.08
N HIS A 20 -6.01 4.67 -5.75
CA HIS A 20 -4.69 5.28 -5.87
C HIS A 20 -3.65 4.57 -5.00
N LEU A 21 -3.97 4.31 -3.73
CA LEU A 21 -3.07 3.60 -2.82
C LEU A 21 -2.80 2.17 -3.29
N TYR A 22 -3.83 1.46 -3.80
CA TYR A 22 -3.67 0.13 -4.36
C TYR A 22 -2.71 0.11 -5.55
N LEU A 23 -2.91 1.01 -6.52
CA LEU A 23 -2.02 1.13 -7.68
C LEU A 23 -0.62 1.60 -7.30
N ASP A 24 -0.50 2.41 -6.24
CA ASP A 24 0.76 2.93 -5.78
C ASP A 24 1.68 1.84 -5.22
N TYR A 25 1.21 1.00 -4.29
CA TYR A 25 2.11 -0.01 -3.69
C TYR A 25 2.56 -1.12 -4.67
N LEU A 26 1.91 -1.24 -5.83
CA LEU A 26 2.36 -2.13 -6.91
C LEU A 26 3.64 -1.63 -7.59
N LYS A 27 4.03 -0.37 -7.41
CA LYS A 27 5.27 0.18 -7.93
C LYS A 27 6.43 -0.12 -7.00
N GLU A 28 7.58 -0.43 -7.58
CA GLU A 28 8.82 -0.73 -6.86
C GLU A 28 9.34 0.45 -6.02
N ASP A 29 9.01 1.68 -6.41
CA ASP A 29 9.41 2.93 -5.75
C ASP A 29 8.32 3.52 -4.84
N SER A 30 7.27 2.77 -4.52
CA SER A 30 6.23 3.21 -3.59
C SER A 30 6.78 3.46 -2.19
N ASP A 31 6.22 4.45 -1.49
CA ASP A 31 6.61 4.78 -0.11
C ASP A 31 6.55 3.54 0.81
N LEU A 32 5.59 2.64 0.56
CA LEU A 32 5.47 1.37 1.29
C LEU A 32 6.68 0.47 1.06
N LEU A 33 7.08 0.23 -0.19
CA LEU A 33 8.18 -0.66 -0.52
C LEU A 33 9.53 -0.06 -0.13
N VAL A 34 9.72 1.25 -0.33
CA VAL A 34 10.91 1.97 0.14
C VAL A 34 11.07 1.81 1.66
N TYR A 35 9.99 1.96 2.42
CA TYR A 35 10.05 1.75 3.86
C TYR A 35 10.41 0.31 4.24
N ILE A 36 9.84 -0.68 3.56
CA ILE A 36 10.19 -2.11 3.76
C ILE A 36 11.67 -2.36 3.46
N GLN A 37 12.21 -1.74 2.42
CA GLN A 37 13.60 -1.84 2.02
C GLN A 37 14.55 -1.25 3.07
N GLU A 38 14.24 -0.06 3.58
CA GLU A 38 15.02 0.61 4.63
C GLU A 38 15.02 -0.17 5.95
N HIS A 39 13.99 -0.98 6.20
CA HIS A 39 13.81 -1.76 7.43
C HIS A 39 13.99 -3.27 7.19
N ARG A 40 14.78 -3.67 6.18
CA ARG A 40 14.95 -5.09 5.81
C ARG A 40 15.52 -5.99 6.92
N GLU A 41 16.25 -5.40 7.87
CA GLU A 41 16.86 -6.14 8.99
C GLU A 41 15.90 -6.32 10.18
N VAL A 42 14.75 -5.63 10.17
CA VAL A 42 13.73 -5.74 11.23
C VAL A 42 13.00 -7.08 11.11
N GLN A 43 12.62 -7.67 12.25
CA GLN A 43 11.84 -8.91 12.25
C GLN A 43 10.48 -8.69 11.59
N ILE A 44 9.99 -9.67 10.83
CA ILE A 44 8.76 -9.52 10.03
C ILE A 44 7.56 -9.11 10.91
N THR A 45 7.41 -9.69 12.10
CA THR A 45 6.31 -9.39 13.02
C THR A 45 6.35 -7.95 13.55
N GLU A 46 7.55 -7.44 13.82
CA GLU A 46 7.77 -6.06 14.26
C GLU A 46 7.49 -5.09 13.11
N LEU A 47 8.03 -5.39 11.92
CA LEU A 47 7.82 -4.57 10.73
C LEU A 47 6.34 -4.54 10.32
N VAL A 48 5.60 -5.65 10.42
CA VAL A 48 4.14 -5.66 10.19
C VAL A 48 3.41 -4.71 11.14
N SER A 49 3.79 -4.69 12.41
CA SER A 49 3.17 -3.79 13.41
C SER A 49 3.43 -2.33 13.06
N ASP A 50 4.65 -2.00 12.65
CA ASP A 50 5.02 -0.65 12.19
C ASP A 50 4.24 -0.24 10.94
N LEU A 51 4.10 -1.16 9.97
CA LEU A 51 3.38 -0.90 8.73
C LEU A 51 1.89 -0.67 8.97
N MET A 52 1.26 -1.45 9.84
CA MET A 52 -0.14 -1.25 10.22
C MET A 52 -0.38 0.12 10.87
N MET A 53 0.61 0.66 11.58
CA MET A 53 0.52 1.99 12.20
C MET A 53 0.77 3.10 11.18
N LYS A 54 1.86 3.00 10.42
CA LYS A 54 2.36 4.05 9.51
C LYS A 54 1.56 4.13 8.21
N PHE A 55 1.14 2.98 7.68
CA PHE A 55 0.47 2.85 6.38
C PHE A 55 -0.99 2.38 6.52
N LYS A 56 -1.65 2.70 7.64
CA LYS A 56 -3.05 2.30 7.92
C LYS A 56 -4.05 2.63 6.81
N GLU A 57 -3.78 3.68 6.03
CA GLU A 57 -4.66 4.15 4.96
C GLU A 57 -4.72 3.21 3.76
N TYR A 58 -3.72 2.33 3.59
CA TYR A 58 -3.74 1.29 2.57
C TYR A 58 -4.79 0.20 2.85
N GLY A 59 -5.31 0.11 4.09
CA GLY A 59 -6.33 -0.87 4.46
C GLY A 59 -5.85 -2.33 4.43
N LEU A 60 -4.54 -2.55 4.38
CA LEU A 60 -3.93 -3.88 4.36
C LEU A 60 -3.91 -4.49 5.76
N GLY A 61 -4.22 -5.78 5.84
CA GLY A 61 -4.10 -6.59 7.05
C GLY A 61 -2.67 -7.09 7.30
N ASP A 62 -2.46 -7.64 8.49
CA ASP A 62 -1.20 -8.25 8.93
C ASP A 62 -0.65 -9.31 7.95
N THR A 63 -1.53 -10.18 7.46
CA THR A 63 -1.20 -11.25 6.52
C THR A 63 -0.74 -10.68 5.19
N GLN A 64 -1.39 -9.62 4.69
CA GLN A 64 -1.02 -8.97 3.45
C GLN A 64 0.35 -8.29 3.58
N TYR A 65 0.59 -7.55 4.67
CA TYR A 65 1.90 -6.96 4.93
C TYR A 65 3.00 -8.03 5.08
N SER A 66 2.73 -9.12 5.80
CA SER A 66 3.67 -10.23 5.96
C SER A 66 4.09 -10.83 4.61
N GLU A 67 3.14 -11.07 3.71
CA GLU A 67 3.42 -11.63 2.39
C GLU A 67 4.18 -10.65 1.48
N ILE A 68 3.88 -9.35 1.55
CA ILE A 68 4.65 -8.32 0.82
C ILE A 68 6.12 -8.34 1.28
N ILE A 69 6.36 -8.31 2.59
CA ILE A 69 7.72 -8.34 3.16
C ILE A 69 8.47 -9.61 2.74
N LYS A 70 7.84 -10.79 2.86
CA LYS A 70 8.45 -12.07 2.48
C LYS A 70 8.77 -12.14 0.99
N THR A 71 7.84 -11.69 0.15
CA THR A 71 8.01 -11.71 -1.31
C THR A 71 9.15 -10.78 -1.71
N TYR A 72 9.17 -9.56 -1.17
CA TYR A 72 10.22 -8.60 -1.44
C TYR A 72 11.59 -9.12 -1.02
N ARG A 73 11.73 -9.61 0.22
CA ARG A 73 13.01 -10.13 0.73
C ARG A 73 13.51 -11.39 0.00
N ARG A 74 12.63 -12.17 -0.63
CA ARG A 74 13.00 -13.34 -1.43
C ARG A 74 13.56 -12.96 -2.81
N ASN A 75 13.16 -11.80 -3.33
CA ASN A 75 13.54 -11.33 -4.66
C ASN A 75 14.77 -10.40 -4.66
N LEU A 76 15.40 -10.21 -3.49
CA LEU A 76 16.71 -9.56 -3.32
C LEU A 76 17.84 -10.57 -3.51
#